data_AF-A0A7X5Q5S4-F1
#
_entry.id   AF-A0A7X5Q5S4-F1
#
_cell.length_a   1.000
_cell.length_b   1.000
_cell.length_c   1.000
_cell.angle_alpha   90.00
_cell.angle_beta   90.00
_cell.angle_gamma   90.00
#
_symmetry.space_group_name_H-M   'P 1'
#
loop_
_entity.id
_entity.type
_entity.pdbx_description
1 polymer ?
#
loop_
_entity_poly.entity_id
_entity_poly.type
_entity_poly.pdbx_seq_one_letter_code
_entity_poly.pdbx_strand_id
1 'polypeptide(L)' 'MGKTVAQKIIEDHLLSGKMIPGEEIGIKIDQTLMQDATGTMVML' A
#
# COMPACT_ATOMS: atom_id res chain seq x y z
N MET A 1 8.53 -18.69 13.30
CA MET A 1 9.32 -17.89 12.34
C MET A 1 8.80 -16.46 12.39
N GLY A 2 9.68 -15.46 12.45
CA GLY A 2 9.27 -14.05 12.57
C GLY A 2 8.84 -13.44 11.24
N LYS A 3 8.05 -12.36 11.31
CA LYS A 3 7.64 -11.57 10.15
C LYS A 3 8.83 -10.84 9.52
N THR A 4 8.86 -10.76 8.19
CA THR A 4 9.82 -9.91 7.46
C THR A 4 9.51 -8.43 7.68
N VAL A 5 10.45 -7.54 7.35
CA VAL A 5 10.23 -6.09 7.44
C VAL A 5 9.02 -5.66 6.58
N ALA A 6 8.92 -6.18 5.35
CA ALA A 6 7.79 -5.88 4.47
C ALA A 6 6.44 -6.30 5.10
N GLN A 7 6.38 -7.49 5.71
CA GLN A 7 5.16 -7.96 6.38
C GLN A 7 4.77 -7.09 7.57
N LYS A 8 5.74 -6.57 8.32
CA LYS A 8 5.48 -5.64 9.43
C LYS A 8 4.94 -4.31 8.91
N ILE A 9 5.54 -3.74 7.87
CA ILE A 9 5.07 -2.48 7.27
C ILE A 9 3.65 -2.63 6.73
N ILE A 10 3.34 -3.71 6.02
CA ILE A 10 1.99 -3.96 5.48
C ILE A 10 0.98 -4.10 6.63
N GLU A 11 1.34 -4.83 7.69
CA GLU A 11 0.48 -4.98 8.87
C GLU A 11 0.20 -3.65 9.58
N ASP A 12 1.21 -2.81 9.76
CA ASP A 12 1.08 -1.49 10.40
C ASP A 12 0.19 -0.52 9.60
N HIS A 13 0.02 -0.73 8.28
CA HIS A 13 -0.76 0.15 7.38
C HIS A 13 -2.03 -0.53 6.83
N LEU A 14 -2.41 -1.69 7.34
CA LEU A 14 -3.60 -2.44 6.89
C LEU A 14 -4.89 -1.76 7.36
N LEU A 15 -5.73 -1.35 6.40
CA LEU A 15 -7.05 -0.76 6.67
C LEU A 15 -8.18 -1.80 6.55
N SER A 16 -8.07 -2.73 5.61
CA SER A 16 -9.08 -3.76 5.36
C SER A 16 -8.50 -5.00 4.67
N GLY A 17 -9.20 -6.12 4.77
CA GLY A 17 -8.79 -7.40 4.19
C GLY A 17 -7.91 -8.24 5.13
N LYS A 18 -7.27 -9.28 4.58
CA LYS A 18 -6.37 -10.17 5.31
C LYS A 18 -5.06 -10.32 4.54
N MET A 19 -3.93 -10.39 5.24
CA MET A 19 -2.61 -10.63 4.61
C MET A 19 -2.45 -12.11 4.19
N ILE A 20 -3.33 -12.56 3.30
CA ILE A 20 -3.31 -13.89 2.67
C ILE A 20 -2.91 -13.71 1.21
N PRO A 21 -1.89 -14.44 0.71
CA PRO A 21 -1.47 -14.31 -0.69
C PRO A 21 -2.62 -14.54 -1.67
N GLY A 22 -2.80 -13.59 -2.60
CA GLY A 22 -3.86 -13.63 -3.61
C GLY A 22 -5.18 -12.98 -3.18
N GLU A 23 -5.32 -12.56 -1.91
CA GLU A 23 -6.46 -11.77 -1.45
C GLU A 23 -6.18 -10.26 -1.61
N GLU A 24 -7.23 -9.50 -1.88
CA GLU A 24 -7.19 -8.05 -1.93
C GLU A 24 -7.14 -7.45 -0.52
N ILE A 25 -6.35 -6.39 -0.35
CA ILE A 25 -6.22 -5.65 0.91
C ILE A 25 -6.27 -4.15 0.65
N GLY A 26 -6.86 -3.42 1.58
CA GLY A 26 -6.80 -1.97 1.64
C GLY A 26 -5.60 -1.52 2.48
N ILE A 27 -4.74 -0.67 1.92
CA ILE A 27 -3.55 -0.14 2.59
C ILE A 27 -3.67 1.38 2.72
N LYS A 28 -3.34 1.89 3.91
CA LYS A 28 -3.16 3.32 4.14
C LYS A 28 -1.90 3.78 3.41
N ILE A 29 -2.05 4.79 2.55
CA ILE A 29 -0.92 5.45 1.90
C ILE A 29 -0.56 6.69 2.70
N ASP A 30 0.65 6.76 3.25
CA ASP A 30 1.07 7.94 4.03
C ASP A 30 1.51 9.10 3.15
N GLN A 31 2.10 8.79 1.99
CA GLN A 31 2.60 9.79 1.05
C GLN A 31 2.46 9.30 -0.38
N THR A 32 2.11 10.23 -1.27
CA THR A 32 2.14 10.03 -2.72
C THR A 32 3.15 11.00 -3.32
N LEU A 33 4.02 10.49 -4.21
CA LEU A 33 4.86 11.32 -5.05
C LEU A 33 4.39 11.15 -6.49
N MET A 34 4.22 12.27 -7.18
CA MET A 34 3.61 12.32 -8.50
C MET A 34 4.56 12.98 -9.49
N GLN A 35 4.68 12.43 -10.70
CA GLN A 35 5.57 12.93 -11.75
C GLN A 35 4.77 13.57 -12.90
N ASP A 36 5.39 14.41 -13.72
CA ASP A 36 4.80 15.15 -14.85
C ASP A 36 3.82 14.35 -15.74
N ALA A 37 4.23 13.19 -16.26
CA ALA A 37 3.40 12.42 -17.19
C ALA A 37 2.28 11.61 -16.51
N THR A 38 2.57 10.98 -15.36
CA THR A 38 1.57 10.20 -14.60
C THR A 38 0.66 11.08 -13.75
N GLY A 39 1.12 12.29 -13.44
CA GLY A 39 0.45 13.17 -12.51
C GLY A 39 -0.60 14.07 -13.13
N THR A 40 -0.36 14.52 -14.34
CA THR A 40 -1.34 15.34 -15.06
C THR A 40 -2.69 14.61 -15.20
N MET A 41 -2.68 13.28 -15.39
CA MET A 41 -3.88 12.44 -15.46
C MET A 41 -4.58 12.20 -14.11
N VAL A 42 -3.85 12.34 -12.99
CA VAL A 42 -4.38 12.07 -11.64
C VAL A 42 -5.01 13.33 -11.01
N MET A 43 -4.62 14.52 -11.46
CA MET A 43 -5.05 15.80 -10.88
C MET A 43 -6.13 16.55 -11.67
N LEU A 44 -6.49 16.08 -12.88
CA LEU A 44 -7.55 16.64 -13.74
C LEU A 44 -8.80 15.76 -13.70
#